data_AF-A0A484IDM6-F1
#
_entry.id   AF-A0A484IDM6-F1
#
_cell.length_a   1.000
_cell.length_b   1.000
_cell.length_c   1.000
_cell.angle_alpha   90.00
_cell.angle_beta   90.00
_cell.angle_gamma   90.00
#
_symmetry.space_group_name_H-M   'P 1'
#
loop_
_entity.id
_entity.type
_entity.pdbx_description
1 polymer ?
#
loop_
_entity_poly.entity_id
_entity_poly.type
_entity_poly.pdbx_seq_one_letter_code
_entity_poly.pdbx_strand_id
1 'polypeptide(L)'
;MNRAVKADHCVNISVLRIILIKQIMSTKLQDFMCFLHENKLVDIHSVRRKDEVGSINRLKLQKYVYLAQSCLNNDFGYEFNMYNNGPYSPELANYYYEKLDINAIESDIMNKNWKLDAGFIKRFLDLFKNKELDWLVVASTLVDNTNYFEEEQEILNKVYAMKSDYSKSYIDDVWNDLKDYALVKYESGLKLNSLLSAF
;
A
#
# COMPACT_ATOMS: atom_id res chain seq x y z
N MET A 1 22.14 56.91 -13.38
CA MET A 1 21.86 56.40 -14.75
C MET A 1 22.08 54.90 -14.72
N ASN A 2 21.01 54.13 -14.91
CA ASN A 2 20.91 52.69 -14.71
C ASN A 2 21.79 51.87 -15.67
N ARG A 3 22.44 50.82 -15.17
CA ARG A 3 22.75 49.61 -15.94
C ARG A 3 22.34 48.38 -15.14
N ALA A 4 21.48 47.59 -15.77
CA ALA A 4 20.82 46.41 -15.23
C ALA A 4 21.81 45.26 -15.01
N VAL A 5 21.72 44.62 -13.85
CA VAL A 5 22.24 43.26 -13.60
C VAL A 5 21.11 42.30 -13.92
N LYS A 6 21.32 41.45 -14.91
CA LYS A 6 20.37 40.43 -15.37
C LYS A 6 20.88 39.06 -14.91
N ALA A 7 19.98 38.33 -14.27
CA ALA A 7 19.92 36.87 -14.12
C ALA A 7 21.04 36.16 -13.36
N ASP A 8 20.70 35.66 -12.18
CA ASP A 8 20.88 34.24 -11.84
C ASP A 8 19.67 33.80 -10.98
N HIS A 9 18.63 33.35 -11.67
CA HIS A 9 17.49 32.65 -11.08
C HIS A 9 17.43 31.27 -11.71
N CYS A 10 18.44 30.46 -11.42
CA CYS A 10 18.38 29.03 -11.63
C CYS A 10 18.01 28.38 -10.30
N VAL A 11 16.82 28.71 -9.78
CA VAL A 11 16.19 27.89 -8.75
C VAL A 11 15.74 26.63 -9.47
N ASN A 12 16.48 25.57 -9.19
CA ASN A 12 16.38 24.20 -9.64
C ASN A 12 14.92 23.75 -9.92
N ILE A 13 14.46 23.92 -11.16
CA ILE A 13 13.14 23.48 -11.66
C ILE A 13 12.98 21.96 -11.48
N SER A 14 14.09 21.23 -11.36
CA SER A 14 14.11 19.77 -11.14
C SER A 14 13.72 19.38 -9.71
N VAL A 15 14.00 20.22 -8.69
CA VAL A 15 13.59 19.97 -7.30
C VAL A 15 12.11 20.33 -7.10
N LEU A 16 11.63 21.37 -7.78
CA LEU A 16 10.21 21.74 -7.81
C LEU A 16 9.31 20.71 -8.53
N ARG A 17 9.86 19.89 -9.44
CA ARG A 17 9.14 18.77 -10.06
C ARG A 17 9.03 17.51 -9.17
N ILE A 18 9.82 17.39 -8.10
CA ILE A 18 9.70 16.26 -7.15
C ILE A 18 8.65 16.55 -6.07
N ILE A 19 8.35 17.84 -5.83
CA ILE A 19 7.14 18.29 -5.14
C ILE A 19 5.99 18.39 -6.17
N LEU A 20 5.87 17.39 -7.06
CA LEU A 20 4.65 17.21 -7.82
C LEU A 20 3.61 16.72 -6.80
N ILE A 21 2.81 17.67 -6.32
CA ILE A 21 1.48 17.51 -5.72
C ILE A 21 1.10 16.02 -5.62
N LYS A 22 1.41 15.38 -4.49
CA LYS A 22 0.72 14.14 -4.09
C LYS A 22 -0.73 14.55 -3.81
N GLN A 23 -1.54 14.62 -4.85
CA GLN A 23 -2.99 14.71 -4.70
C GLN A 23 -3.41 13.48 -3.89
N ILE A 24 -3.80 13.71 -2.64
CA ILE A 24 -4.47 12.69 -1.83
C ILE A 24 -5.76 12.37 -2.58
N MET A 25 -5.90 11.12 -3.02
CA MET A 25 -7.15 10.66 -3.62
C MET A 25 -8.06 10.22 -2.49
N SER A 26 -9.26 10.79 -2.41
CA SER A 26 -10.29 10.34 -1.48
C SER A 26 -11.32 9.56 -2.28
N THR A 27 -11.09 8.25 -2.35
CA THR A 27 -12.04 7.29 -2.89
C THR A 27 -12.97 6.83 -1.77
N LYS A 28 -14.26 6.67 -2.07
CA LYS A 28 -15.19 6.03 -1.12
C LYS A 28 -14.84 4.55 -0.99
N LEU A 29 -14.76 4.04 0.24
CA LEU A 29 -14.51 2.61 0.48
C LEU A 29 -15.45 1.71 -0.35
N GLN A 30 -16.73 2.10 -0.47
CA GLN A 30 -17.72 1.41 -1.28
C GLN A 30 -17.29 1.25 -2.74
N ASP A 31 -16.80 2.31 -3.39
CA ASP A 31 -16.32 2.26 -4.78
C ASP A 31 -15.11 1.31 -4.91
N PHE A 32 -14.22 1.33 -3.91
CA PHE A 32 -13.08 0.44 -3.87
C PHE A 32 -13.49 -1.03 -3.66
N MET A 33 -14.49 -1.30 -2.82
CA MET A 33 -15.02 -2.65 -2.62
C MET A 33 -15.71 -3.18 -3.89
N CYS A 34 -16.46 -2.34 -4.62
CA CYS A 34 -16.99 -2.68 -5.95
C CYS A 34 -15.86 -3.10 -6.89
N PHE A 35 -14.82 -2.28 -6.98
CA PHE A 35 -13.63 -2.56 -7.79
C PHE A 35 -12.93 -3.87 -7.42
N LEU A 36 -12.68 -4.11 -6.12
CA LEU A 36 -12.05 -5.34 -5.65
C LEU A 36 -12.90 -6.58 -6.00
N HIS A 37 -14.22 -6.45 -5.94
CA HIS A 37 -15.15 -7.52 -6.29
C HIS A 37 -15.13 -7.84 -7.79
N GLU A 38 -15.31 -6.84 -8.65
CA GLU A 38 -15.32 -7.05 -10.10
C GLU A 38 -13.99 -7.60 -10.64
N ASN A 39 -12.88 -7.26 -9.98
CA ASN A 39 -11.56 -7.78 -10.32
C ASN A 39 -11.22 -9.11 -9.63
N LYS A 40 -12.18 -9.72 -8.92
CA LYS A 40 -12.03 -11.02 -8.24
C LYS A 40 -10.92 -11.05 -7.18
N LEU A 41 -10.60 -9.89 -6.61
CA LEU A 41 -9.60 -9.76 -5.54
C LEU A 41 -10.20 -10.05 -4.17
N VAL A 42 -11.47 -9.66 -3.98
CA VAL A 42 -12.28 -9.96 -2.78
C VAL A 42 -13.69 -10.35 -3.21
N ASP A 43 -14.17 -11.50 -2.78
CA ASP A 43 -15.58 -11.85 -2.86
C ASP A 43 -16.35 -11.24 -1.68
N ILE A 44 -17.05 -10.13 -1.94
CA ILE A 44 -17.84 -9.39 -0.95
C ILE A 44 -18.96 -10.23 -0.34
N HIS A 45 -19.55 -11.18 -1.10
CA HIS A 45 -20.63 -12.03 -0.60
C HIS A 45 -20.11 -13.01 0.45
N SER A 46 -18.83 -13.35 0.36
CA SER A 46 -18.17 -14.25 1.30
C SER A 46 -17.64 -13.56 2.55
N VAL A 47 -17.49 -12.23 2.59
CA VAL A 47 -16.87 -11.50 3.71
C VAL A 47 -17.53 -11.78 5.08
N ARG A 48 -18.84 -12.05 5.11
CA ARG A 48 -19.58 -12.37 6.35
C ARG A 48 -19.65 -13.85 6.70
N ARG A 49 -19.14 -14.74 5.82
CA ARG A 49 -19.11 -16.18 6.12
C ARG A 49 -18.22 -16.46 7.31
N LYS A 50 -18.61 -17.43 8.14
CA LYS A 50 -17.89 -17.81 9.36
C LYS A 50 -16.83 -18.89 9.12
N ASP A 51 -16.66 -19.32 7.88
CA ASP A 51 -15.68 -20.33 7.48
C ASP A 51 -14.36 -19.70 7.02
N GLU A 52 -13.47 -20.56 6.52
CA GLU A 52 -12.17 -20.18 5.98
C GLU A 52 -12.30 -19.20 4.80
N VAL A 53 -13.27 -19.42 3.91
CA VAL A 53 -13.50 -18.56 2.74
C VAL A 53 -13.82 -17.13 3.18
N GLY A 54 -14.67 -16.96 4.19
CA GLY A 54 -14.94 -15.63 4.74
C GLY A 54 -13.73 -15.01 5.43
N SER A 55 -12.95 -15.81 6.15
CA SER A 55 -11.72 -15.36 6.81
C SER A 55 -10.67 -14.85 5.81
N ILE A 56 -10.47 -15.56 4.70
CA ILE A 56 -9.56 -15.16 3.62
C ILE A 56 -10.00 -13.83 3.00
N ASN A 57 -11.29 -13.68 2.68
CA ASN A 57 -11.79 -12.45 2.06
C ASN A 57 -11.69 -11.23 2.99
N ARG A 58 -11.99 -11.39 4.28
CA ARG A 58 -11.78 -10.33 5.29
C ARG A 58 -10.32 -9.93 5.38
N LEU A 59 -9.41 -10.91 5.38
CA LEU A 59 -7.99 -10.61 5.50
C LEU A 59 -7.47 -9.92 4.24
N LYS A 60 -7.83 -10.39 3.03
CA LYS A 60 -7.51 -9.71 1.77
C LYS A 60 -8.02 -8.27 1.77
N LEU A 61 -9.27 -8.03 2.17
CA LEU A 61 -9.83 -6.69 2.28
C LEU A 61 -9.01 -5.78 3.21
N GLN A 62 -8.65 -6.26 4.40
CA GLN A 62 -7.80 -5.54 5.34
C GLN A 62 -6.44 -5.17 4.71
N LYS A 63 -5.80 -6.11 3.99
CA LYS A 63 -4.51 -5.85 3.34
C LYS A 63 -4.62 -4.87 2.18
N TYR A 64 -5.62 -5.02 1.32
CA TYR A 64 -5.79 -4.14 0.17
C TYR A 64 -6.13 -2.71 0.56
N VAL A 65 -6.97 -2.51 1.59
CA VAL A 65 -7.26 -1.17 2.11
C VAL A 65 -5.99 -0.54 2.69
N TYR A 66 -5.24 -1.28 3.52
CA TYR A 66 -3.97 -0.79 4.06
C TYR A 66 -2.97 -0.40 2.98
N LEU A 67 -2.71 -1.30 2.01
CA LEU A 67 -1.74 -1.05 0.94
C LEU A 67 -2.16 0.10 0.02
N ALA A 68 -3.45 0.28 -0.26
CA ALA A 68 -3.95 1.43 -0.99
C ALA A 68 -3.71 2.75 -0.23
N GLN A 69 -3.96 2.79 1.10
CA GLN A 69 -3.67 3.96 1.92
C GLN A 69 -2.18 4.28 1.95
N SER A 70 -1.36 3.28 2.30
CA SER A 70 0.06 3.47 2.58
C SER A 70 0.90 3.67 1.32
N CYS A 71 0.58 2.97 0.22
CA CYS A 71 1.43 2.96 -0.98
C CYS A 71 0.88 3.81 -2.14
N LEU A 72 -0.44 4.00 -2.22
CA LEU A 72 -1.08 4.68 -3.35
C LEU A 72 -1.66 6.06 -2.97
N ASN A 73 -1.45 6.52 -1.73
CA ASN A 73 -1.98 7.76 -1.15
C ASN A 73 -3.51 7.87 -1.31
N ASN A 74 -4.22 6.75 -1.22
CA ASN A 74 -5.67 6.75 -1.22
C ASN A 74 -6.19 6.58 0.21
N ASP A 75 -6.54 7.67 0.87
CA ASP A 75 -6.96 7.66 2.27
C ASP A 75 -8.45 7.28 2.39
N PHE A 76 -8.74 6.17 3.08
CA PHE A 76 -10.10 5.75 3.43
C PHE A 76 -10.47 6.10 4.88
N GLY A 77 -9.56 6.72 5.64
CA GLY A 77 -9.78 7.15 7.01
C GLY A 77 -9.69 6.04 8.06
N TYR A 78 -9.10 4.88 7.72
CA TYR A 78 -8.93 3.78 8.68
C TYR A 78 -7.54 3.78 9.29
N GLU A 79 -7.49 3.71 10.62
CA GLU A 79 -6.26 3.45 11.36
C GLU A 79 -5.97 1.95 11.44
N PHE A 80 -4.68 1.61 11.40
CA PHE A 80 -4.20 0.22 11.43
C PHE A 80 -3.18 0.05 12.54
N ASN A 81 -3.28 -1.08 13.24
CA ASN A 81 -2.29 -1.54 14.21
C ASN A 81 -1.74 -2.90 13.78
N MET A 82 -0.56 -3.27 14.29
CA MET A 82 0.08 -4.53 13.95
C MET A 82 -0.52 -5.72 14.73
N TYR A 83 -0.93 -6.76 14.01
CA TYR A 83 -1.42 -8.04 14.55
C TYR A 83 -0.68 -9.22 13.91
N ASN A 84 -1.00 -10.45 14.35
CA ASN A 84 -0.35 -11.69 13.85
C ASN A 84 -0.33 -11.77 12.31
N ASN A 85 -1.43 -11.41 11.64
CA ASN A 85 -1.53 -11.42 10.18
C ASN A 85 -1.14 -10.09 9.52
N GLY A 86 -0.37 -9.23 10.20
CA GLY A 86 0.06 -7.91 9.74
C GLY A 86 -0.90 -6.78 10.16
N PRO A 87 -0.78 -5.58 9.56
CA PRO A 87 -1.61 -4.43 9.87
C PRO A 87 -3.11 -4.73 9.76
N TYR A 88 -3.89 -4.34 10.77
CA TYR A 88 -5.32 -4.61 10.86
C TYR A 88 -6.05 -3.42 11.48
N SER A 89 -7.20 -3.09 10.91
CA SER A 89 -8.10 -2.05 11.41
C SER A 89 -9.36 -2.67 12.01
N PRO A 90 -9.55 -2.60 13.34
CA PRO A 90 -10.79 -3.00 13.99
C PRO A 90 -12.01 -2.24 13.47
N GLU A 91 -11.86 -0.96 13.12
CA GLU A 91 -12.95 -0.13 12.58
C GLU A 91 -13.40 -0.60 11.20
N LEU A 92 -12.47 -0.94 10.31
CA LEU A 92 -12.79 -1.55 9.02
C LEU A 92 -13.49 -2.91 9.21
N ALA A 93 -13.09 -3.66 10.25
CA ALA A 93 -13.73 -4.92 10.57
C ALA A 93 -15.17 -4.77 11.03
N ASN A 94 -15.42 -3.83 11.95
CA ASN A 94 -16.77 -3.49 12.37
C ASN A 94 -17.61 -3.01 11.18
N TYR A 95 -17.02 -2.23 10.26
CA TYR A 95 -17.72 -1.81 9.04
C TYR A 95 -18.22 -3.01 8.23
N TYR A 96 -17.36 -3.98 7.88
CA TYR A 96 -17.81 -5.09 7.04
C TYR A 96 -18.71 -6.11 7.76
N TYR A 97 -18.65 -6.20 9.10
CA TYR A 97 -19.57 -7.02 9.86
C TYR A 97 -20.93 -6.36 10.04
N GLU A 98 -20.98 -5.07 10.38
CA GLU A 98 -22.19 -4.42 10.88
C GLU A 98 -22.83 -3.48 9.86
N LYS A 99 -22.04 -2.81 9.02
CA LYS A 99 -22.48 -1.68 8.20
C LYS A 99 -22.46 -1.94 6.70
N LEU A 100 -21.69 -2.92 6.24
CA LEU A 100 -21.62 -3.26 4.82
C LEU A 100 -22.99 -3.67 4.29
N ASP A 101 -23.47 -2.94 3.30
CA ASP A 101 -24.69 -3.26 2.56
C ASP A 101 -24.30 -3.95 1.25
N ILE A 102 -24.43 -5.28 1.20
CA ILE A 102 -24.10 -6.09 0.02
C ILE A 102 -25.02 -5.72 -1.16
N ASN A 103 -26.30 -5.42 -0.89
CA ASN A 103 -27.25 -5.09 -1.95
C ASN A 103 -26.89 -3.73 -2.59
N ALA A 104 -26.40 -2.78 -1.79
CA ALA A 104 -25.92 -1.50 -2.31
C ALA A 104 -24.69 -1.69 -3.21
N ILE A 105 -23.73 -2.53 -2.81
CA ILE A 105 -22.56 -2.86 -3.63
C ILE A 105 -22.99 -3.54 -4.95
N GLU A 106 -23.85 -4.54 -4.87
CA GLU A 106 -24.38 -5.23 -6.07
C GLU A 106 -25.07 -4.26 -7.03
N SER A 107 -25.93 -3.39 -6.50
CA SER A 107 -26.60 -2.36 -7.27
C SER A 107 -25.61 -1.43 -7.97
N ASP A 108 -24.55 -0.99 -7.25
CA ASP A 108 -23.53 -0.12 -7.83
C ASP A 108 -22.70 -0.80 -8.90
N ILE A 109 -22.42 -2.09 -8.76
CA ILE A 109 -21.72 -2.89 -9.77
C ILE A 109 -22.60 -3.05 -11.02
N MET A 110 -23.85 -3.51 -10.85
CA MET A 110 -24.78 -3.72 -11.97
C MET A 110 -25.04 -2.44 -12.78
N ASN A 111 -25.19 -1.31 -12.07
CA ASN A 111 -25.46 -0.01 -12.68
C ASN A 111 -24.18 0.76 -13.06
N LYS A 112 -22.98 0.24 -12.75
CA LYS A 112 -21.68 0.91 -12.93
C LYS A 112 -21.65 2.30 -12.28
N ASN A 113 -22.22 2.41 -11.08
CA ASN A 113 -22.33 3.67 -10.34
C ASN A 113 -21.08 4.00 -9.51
N TRP A 114 -20.18 3.03 -9.33
CA TRP A 114 -18.92 3.26 -8.63
C TRP A 114 -17.90 3.96 -9.51
N LYS A 115 -17.05 4.81 -8.91
CA LYS A 115 -16.06 5.61 -9.65
C LYS A 115 -14.71 5.61 -8.97
N LEU A 116 -13.71 5.06 -9.65
CA LEU A 116 -12.30 5.20 -9.28
C LEU A 116 -11.54 5.93 -10.37
N ASP A 117 -10.49 6.64 -9.96
CA ASP A 117 -9.53 7.19 -10.91
C ASP A 117 -8.89 6.07 -11.75
N ALA A 118 -8.83 6.27 -13.07
CA ALA A 118 -8.29 5.26 -13.98
C ALA A 118 -6.79 5.02 -13.76
N GLY A 119 -6.05 6.07 -13.35
CA GLY A 119 -4.65 5.97 -12.95
C GLY A 119 -4.47 5.12 -11.70
N PHE A 120 -5.32 5.32 -10.68
CA PHE A 120 -5.39 4.48 -9.50
C PHE A 120 -5.67 3.02 -9.85
N ILE A 121 -6.72 2.74 -10.65
CA ILE A 121 -7.08 1.38 -11.05
C ILE A 121 -5.89 0.68 -11.72
N LYS A 122 -5.28 1.34 -12.71
CA LYS A 122 -4.14 0.77 -13.44
C LYS A 122 -3.00 0.46 -12.48
N ARG A 123 -2.58 1.43 -11.65
CA ARG A 123 -1.50 1.25 -10.68
C ARG A 123 -1.82 0.14 -9.69
N PHE A 124 -3.04 0.10 -9.15
CA PHE A 124 -3.43 -0.92 -8.19
C PHE A 124 -3.36 -2.32 -8.79
N LEU A 125 -3.91 -2.52 -9.99
CA LEU A 125 -3.90 -3.82 -10.66
C LEU A 125 -2.49 -4.25 -11.08
N ASP A 126 -1.67 -3.33 -11.59
CA ASP A 126 -0.28 -3.61 -11.96
C ASP A 126 0.53 -4.14 -10.76
N LEU A 127 0.24 -3.65 -9.55
CA LEU A 127 0.94 -4.05 -8.33
C LEU A 127 0.39 -5.34 -7.70
N PHE A 128 -0.94 -5.45 -7.61
CA PHE A 128 -1.57 -6.34 -6.64
C PHE A 128 -2.44 -7.44 -7.25
N LYS A 129 -2.77 -7.39 -8.55
CA LYS A 129 -3.79 -8.27 -9.15
C LYS A 129 -3.47 -9.77 -9.03
N ASN A 130 -2.20 -10.13 -9.14
CA ASN A 130 -1.75 -11.53 -9.14
C ASN A 130 -1.07 -11.93 -7.81
N LYS A 131 -1.29 -11.16 -6.74
CA LYS A 131 -0.66 -11.41 -5.45
C LYS A 131 -1.59 -12.21 -4.54
N GLU A 132 -1.07 -13.32 -4.04
CA GLU A 132 -1.78 -14.20 -3.11
C GLU A 132 -1.81 -13.62 -1.69
N LEU A 133 -2.65 -14.21 -0.83
CA LEU A 133 -2.86 -13.74 0.54
C LEU A 133 -1.55 -13.62 1.33
N ASP A 134 -0.70 -14.63 1.25
CA ASP A 134 0.59 -14.68 1.95
C ASP A 134 1.49 -13.51 1.56
N TRP A 135 1.54 -13.19 0.26
CA TRP A 135 2.28 -12.05 -0.25
C TRP A 135 1.73 -10.76 0.36
N LEU A 136 0.40 -10.58 0.40
CA LEU A 136 -0.23 -9.39 0.97
C LEU A 136 0.04 -9.24 2.48
N VAL A 137 0.08 -10.35 3.22
CA VAL A 137 0.41 -10.36 4.65
C VAL A 137 1.85 -9.93 4.89
N VAL A 138 2.81 -10.48 4.15
CA VAL A 138 4.23 -10.12 4.26
C VAL A 138 4.45 -8.69 3.77
N ALA A 139 3.93 -8.33 2.60
CA ALA A 139 4.09 -7.01 2.00
C ALA A 139 3.54 -5.89 2.90
N SER A 140 2.31 -6.04 3.41
CA SER A 140 1.74 -5.05 4.32
C SER A 140 2.55 -4.89 5.60
N THR A 141 3.16 -5.98 6.10
CA THR A 141 4.01 -5.94 7.30
C THR A 141 5.33 -5.23 7.02
N LEU A 142 5.98 -5.50 5.88
CA LEU A 142 7.20 -4.80 5.43
C LEU A 142 6.94 -3.29 5.28
N VAL A 143 5.87 -2.92 4.55
CA VAL A 143 5.47 -1.53 4.36
C VAL A 143 5.27 -0.83 5.70
N ASP A 144 4.56 -1.47 6.63
CA ASP A 144 4.32 -0.88 7.96
C ASP A 144 5.60 -0.62 8.74
N ASN A 145 6.55 -1.57 8.71
CA ASN A 145 7.82 -1.44 9.42
C ASN A 145 8.69 -0.30 8.87
N THR A 146 8.51 0.11 7.61
CA THR A 146 9.21 1.30 7.06
C THR A 146 8.81 2.62 7.71
N ASN A 147 7.70 2.64 8.46
CA ASN A 147 7.30 3.82 9.25
C ASN A 147 8.09 3.97 10.56
N TYR A 148 8.78 2.92 10.99
CA TYR A 148 9.47 2.86 12.28
C TYR A 148 10.98 2.71 12.17
N PHE A 149 11.45 2.17 11.04
CA PHE A 149 12.85 1.89 10.79
C PHE A 149 13.25 2.43 9.43
N GLU A 150 14.43 3.04 9.37
CA GLU A 150 14.99 3.56 8.12
C GLU A 150 15.97 2.55 7.49
N GLU A 151 16.71 1.78 8.29
CA GLU A 151 17.69 0.82 7.78
C GLU A 151 17.04 -0.47 7.27
N GLU A 152 17.35 -0.85 6.01
CA GLU A 152 16.83 -2.06 5.36
C GLU A 152 16.99 -3.32 6.21
N GLN A 153 18.17 -3.51 6.79
CA GLN A 153 18.48 -4.71 7.56
C GLN A 153 17.69 -4.77 8.87
N GLU A 154 17.39 -3.63 9.48
CA GLU A 154 16.57 -3.56 10.70
C GLU A 154 15.12 -3.93 10.40
N ILE A 155 14.56 -3.37 9.31
CA ILE A 155 13.23 -3.73 8.80
C ILE A 155 13.14 -5.24 8.57
N LEU A 156 14.07 -5.81 7.80
CA LEU A 156 14.07 -7.23 7.46
C LEU A 156 14.22 -8.12 8.69
N ASN A 157 15.14 -7.81 9.60
CA ASN A 157 15.33 -8.57 10.84
C ASN A 157 14.05 -8.60 11.69
N LYS A 158 13.35 -7.46 11.78
CA LYS A 158 12.09 -7.37 12.51
C LYS A 158 11.00 -8.21 11.86
N VAL A 159 10.87 -8.12 10.53
CA VAL A 159 9.86 -8.88 9.78
C VAL A 159 10.17 -10.37 9.81
N TYR A 160 11.43 -10.81 9.72
CA TYR A 160 11.80 -12.22 9.89
C TYR A 160 11.34 -12.79 11.23
N ALA A 161 11.46 -12.02 12.30
CA ALA A 161 11.00 -12.44 13.62
C ALA A 161 9.47 -12.49 13.70
N MET A 162 8.77 -11.51 13.11
CA MET A 162 7.30 -11.43 13.13
C MET A 162 6.62 -12.43 12.20
N LYS A 163 7.30 -12.81 11.12
CA LYS A 163 6.79 -13.66 10.03
C LYS A 163 7.62 -14.95 9.93
N SER A 164 7.96 -15.54 11.07
CA SER A 164 8.79 -16.75 11.17
C SER A 164 8.22 -17.96 10.45
N ASP A 165 6.92 -17.98 10.18
CA ASP A 165 6.25 -19.05 9.43
C ASP A 165 6.58 -19.00 7.92
N TYR A 166 7.18 -17.91 7.45
CA TYR A 166 7.66 -17.74 6.08
C TYR A 166 9.17 -17.89 6.03
N SER A 167 9.68 -18.46 4.94
CA SER A 167 11.12 -18.49 4.70
C SER A 167 11.67 -17.07 4.53
N LYS A 168 12.91 -16.83 5.01
CA LYS A 168 13.58 -15.54 4.81
C LYS A 168 13.68 -15.18 3.32
N SER A 169 14.01 -16.14 2.46
CA SER A 169 14.07 -15.94 1.01
C SER A 169 12.74 -15.48 0.43
N TYR A 170 11.61 -16.01 0.90
CA TYR A 170 10.30 -15.53 0.47
C TYR A 170 10.05 -14.07 0.89
N ILE A 171 10.43 -13.71 2.12
CA ILE A 171 10.31 -12.34 2.62
C ILE A 171 11.23 -11.40 1.82
N ASP A 172 12.45 -11.83 1.50
CA ASP A 172 13.39 -11.11 0.63
C ASP A 172 12.80 -10.88 -0.77
N ASP A 173 12.18 -11.90 -1.37
CA ASP A 173 11.52 -11.80 -2.68
C ASP A 173 10.38 -10.76 -2.65
N VAL A 174 9.53 -10.80 -1.61
CA VAL A 174 8.46 -9.80 -1.42
C VAL A 174 9.04 -8.40 -1.22
N TRP A 175 10.13 -8.27 -0.48
CA TRP A 175 10.81 -6.99 -0.29
C TRP A 175 11.38 -6.45 -1.60
N ASN A 176 12.01 -7.29 -2.41
CA ASN A 176 12.51 -6.90 -3.73
C ASN A 176 11.38 -6.46 -4.67
N ASP A 177 10.24 -7.19 -4.69
CA ASP A 177 9.04 -6.76 -5.40
C ASP A 177 8.62 -5.33 -4.98
N LEU A 178 8.55 -5.05 -3.67
CA LEU A 178 8.16 -3.73 -3.16
C LEU A 178 9.13 -2.62 -3.59
N LYS A 179 10.43 -2.92 -3.66
CA LYS A 179 11.46 -1.99 -4.13
C LYS A 179 11.34 -1.69 -5.62
N ASP A 180 11.10 -2.71 -6.44
CA ASP A 180 10.94 -2.57 -7.90
C ASP A 180 9.76 -1.64 -8.25
N TYR A 181 8.74 -1.63 -7.40
CA TYR A 181 7.58 -0.75 -7.53
C TYR A 181 7.70 0.58 -6.77
N ALA A 182 8.83 0.85 -6.12
CA ALA A 182 9.07 2.02 -5.28
C ALA A 182 7.99 2.25 -4.20
N LEU A 183 7.49 1.15 -3.60
CA LEU A 183 6.43 1.20 -2.57
C LEU A 183 6.97 1.35 -1.15
N VAL A 184 8.28 1.23 -0.97
CA VAL A 184 8.96 1.32 0.33
C VAL A 184 10.05 2.37 0.29
N LYS A 185 10.29 3.02 1.43
CA LYS A 185 11.40 3.95 1.63
C LYS A 185 12.35 3.35 2.67
N TYR A 186 13.63 3.36 2.38
CA TYR A 186 14.65 2.83 3.27
C TYR A 186 16.02 3.44 2.91
N GLU A 187 16.94 3.44 3.87
CA GLU A 187 18.36 3.69 3.64
C GLU A 187 19.04 2.38 3.26
N SER A 188 19.61 2.34 2.06
CA SER A 188 20.46 1.21 1.68
C SER A 188 21.70 1.25 2.57
N GLY A 189 21.93 0.20 3.37
CA GLY A 189 23.09 0.06 4.27
C GLY A 189 24.45 0.05 3.58
N LEU A 190 24.53 0.28 2.26
CA LEU A 190 25.73 0.65 1.54
C LEU A 190 26.16 2.07 1.94
N LYS A 191 26.68 2.20 3.17
CA LYS A 191 27.73 3.18 3.42
C LYS A 191 28.91 2.77 2.55
N LEU A 192 29.03 3.39 1.37
CA LEU A 192 30.29 3.39 0.64
C LEU A 192 31.30 3.95 1.64
N ASN A 193 32.10 3.07 2.24
CA ASN A 193 33.25 3.52 3.02
C ASN A 193 33.98 4.51 2.11
N SER A 194 34.14 5.74 2.59
CA SER A 194 34.88 6.82 1.96
C SER A 194 36.38 6.49 1.93
N LEU A 195 36.74 5.32 1.40
CA LEU A 195 38.09 4.82 1.17
C LEU A 195 38.70 5.39 -0.12
N LEU A 196 38.05 6.38 -0.75
CA LEU A 196 38.57 7.10 -1.91
C LEU A 196 38.78 8.60 -1.64
N SER A 197 38.87 9.03 -0.38
CA SER A 197 39.37 10.38 -0.02
C SER A 197 40.80 10.36 0.53
N ALA A 198 41.56 9.29 0.27
CA ALA A 198 42.96 9.16 0.69
C ALA A 198 43.92 8.77 -0.45
N PHE A 199 43.53 9.01 -1.70
CA PHE A 199 44.43 8.97 -2.87
C PHE A 199 44.23 10.21 -3.73
#